data_AF-A0A2H1JTC4-F1
#
_entry.id   AF-A0A2H1JTC4-F1
#
_cell.length_a   1.000
_cell.length_b   1.000
_cell.length_c   1.000
_cell.angle_alpha   90.00
_cell.angle_beta   90.00
_cell.angle_gamma   90.00
#
_symmetry.space_group_name_H-M   'P 1'
#
loop_
_entity.id
_entity.type
_entity.pdbx_description
1 polymer ?
#
loop_
_entity_poly.entity_id
_entity_poly.type
_entity_poly.pdbx_seq_one_letter_code
_entity_poly.pdbx_strand_id
1 'polypeptide(L)' 'MERYKITSQQAFLLLSHASSTTNAKLVAVAEHLVSTGELRTRRG' A
#
# COMPACT_ATOMS: atom_id res chain seq x y z
N MET A 1 -2.75 -9.73 0.50
CA MET A 1 -1.90 -10.89 0.81
C MET A 1 -2.05 -11.97 -0.26
N GLU A 2 -3.23 -12.55 -0.43
CA GLU A 2 -3.46 -13.61 -1.43
C GLU A 2 -3.15 -13.18 -2.87
N ARG A 3 -3.57 -11.97 -3.26
CA ARG A 3 -3.33 -11.43 -4.61
C ARG A 3 -1.84 -11.23 -4.95
N TYR A 4 -1.02 -10.92 -3.96
CA TYR A 4 0.40 -10.65 -4.12
C TYR A 4 1.29 -11.77 -3.57
N LYS A 5 0.69 -12.83 -3.02
CA LYS A 5 1.36 -13.91 -2.28
C LYS A 5 2.37 -13.41 -1.23
N ILE A 6 1.99 -12.37 -0.50
CA ILE A 6 2.81 -11.75 0.55
C ILE A 6 2.23 -12.01 1.93
N THR A 7 3.10 -12.03 2.95
CA THR A 7 2.70 -12.11 4.36
C THR A 7 2.07 -10.79 4.84
N SER A 8 1.42 -10.83 6.01
CA SER A 8 0.88 -9.64 6.66
C SER A 8 1.94 -8.59 6.95
N GLN A 9 3.13 -9.00 7.40
CA GLN A 9 4.26 -8.10 7.63
C GLN A 9 4.77 -7.48 6.33
N GLN A 10 4.91 -8.27 5.26
CA GLN A 10 5.31 -7.75 3.96
C GLN A 10 4.29 -6.76 3.39
N ALA A 11 2.98 -7.03 3.55
CA ALA A 11 1.92 -6.10 3.19
C ALA A 11 2.02 -4.80 3.99
N PHE A 12 2.30 -4.88 5.29
CA PHE A 12 2.49 -3.71 6.14
C PHE A 12 3.69 -2.86 5.70
N LEU A 13 4.82 -3.49 5.35
CA LEU A 13 5.99 -2.78 4.83
C LEU A 13 5.70 -2.10 3.49
N LEU A 14 4.99 -2.76 2.58
CA LEU A 14 4.56 -2.18 1.30
C LEU A 14 3.66 -0.94 1.50
N LEU A 15 2.66 -1.05 2.38
CA LEU A 15 1.76 0.07 2.70
C LEU A 15 2.49 1.22 3.41
N SER A 16 3.40 0.90 4.35
CA SER A 16 4.26 1.89 5.01
C SER A 16 5.15 2.63 4.02
N HIS A 17 5.75 1.92 3.06
CA HIS A 17 6.59 2.55 2.04
C HIS A 17 5.78 3.48 1.12
N ALA A 18 4.61 3.03 0.66
CA ALA A 18 3.69 3.84 -0.13
C ALA A 18 3.18 5.08 0.64
N SER A 19 2.87 4.93 1.92
CA SER A 19 2.49 6.02 2.82
C SER A 19 3.59 7.08 2.92
N SER A 20 4.83 6.67 3.19
CA SER A 20 5.98 7.58 3.28
C SER A 20 6.29 8.30 1.97
N THR A 21 6.24 7.59 0.84
CA THR A 21 6.57 8.18 -0.48
C THR A 21 5.52 9.15 -1.00
N THR A 22 4.25 8.96 -0.62
CA THR A 22 3.13 9.82 -1.03
C THR A 22 2.71 10.85 0.02
N ASN A 23 3.38 10.87 1.18
CA ASN A 23 2.97 11.65 2.37
C ASN A 23 1.49 11.43 2.74
N ALA A 24 0.93 10.25 2.44
CA ALA A 24 -0.45 9.93 2.72
C ALA A 24 -0.56 9.08 3.98
N LYS A 25 -1.67 9.19 4.72
CA LYS A 25 -1.94 8.32 5.87
C LYS A 25 -2.00 6.86 5.43
N LEU A 26 -1.39 5.95 6.20
CA LEU A 26 -1.36 4.51 5.89
C LEU A 26 -2.76 3.93 5.66
N VAL A 27 -3.75 4.34 6.47
CA VAL A 27 -5.15 3.94 6.30
C VAL A 27 -5.70 4.35 4.93
N ALA A 28 -5.44 5.58 4.49
CA ALA A 28 -5.89 6.05 3.18
C ALA A 28 -5.23 5.29 2.02
N VAL A 29 -3.96 4.89 2.17
CA VAL A 29 -3.27 4.05 1.19
C VAL A 29 -3.87 2.64 1.15
N ALA A 30 -4.20 2.06 2.30
CA ALA A 30 -4.85 0.76 2.39
C ALA A 30 -6.26 0.77 1.78
N GLU A 31 -7.07 1.79 2.09
CA GLU A 31 -8.40 1.99 1.50
C GLU A 31 -8.31 2.15 -0.02
N HIS A 32 -7.36 2.93 -0.52
CA HIS A 32 -7.13 3.08 -1.95
C HIS A 32 -6.76 1.74 -2.58
N LEU A 33 -5.80 1.00 -2.01
CA LEU A 33 -5.40 -0.32 -2.50
C LEU A 33 -6.57 -1.32 -2.52
N VAL A 34 -7.44 -1.31 -1.51
CA VAL A 34 -8.62 -2.19 -1.47
C VAL A 34 -9.65 -1.77 -2.51
N SER A 35 -9.88 -0.46 -2.68
CA SER A 35 -10.91 0.07 -3.58
C SER A 35 -10.51 0.01 -5.05
N THR A 36 -9.25 0.22 -5.40
CA THR A 36 -8.77 0.27 -6.80
C THR A 36 -7.97 -0.96 -7.20
N GLY A 37 -7.40 -1.68 -6.22
CA GLY A 37 -6.40 -2.72 -6.48
C GLY A 37 -5.02 -2.16 -6.83
N GLU A 38 -4.83 -0.84 -6.79
CA GLU A 38 -3.57 -0.17 -7.14
C GLU A 38 -2.90 0.40 -5.89
N LEU A 39 -1.60 0.16 -5.76
CA LEU A 39 -0.80 0.77 -4.71
C LEU A 39 -0.51 2.22 -5.12
N ARG A 40 -0.86 3.17 -4.25
CA ARG A 40 -0.54 4.59 -4.46
C ARG A 40 0.97 4.78 -4.38
N THR A 41 1.66 4.69 -5.52
CA THR A 41 3.09 4.97 -5.63
C THR A 41 3.28 6.27 -6.38
N ARG A 42 4.27 7.06 -5.97
CA ARG A 42 4.71 8.21 -6.76
C ARG A 42 5.46 7.64 -7.96
N ARG A 43 4.81 7.53 -9.14
CA ARG A 43 5.55 7.39 -10.40
C ARG A 43 6.38 8.66 -10.56
N GLY A 44 7.68 8.54 -10.31
CA GLY A 44 8.68 9.52 -10.75
C GLY A 44 8.90 9.37 -12.24
#